data_AF-A0A2V5WZY6-F1
#
_entry.id   AF-A0A2V5WZY6-F1
#
_cell.length_a   1.000
_cell.length_b   1.000
_cell.length_c   1.000
_cell.angle_alpha   90.00
_cell.angle_beta   90.00
_cell.angle_gamma   90.00
#
_symmetry.space_group_name_H-M   'P 1'
#
loop_
_entity.id
_entity.type
_entity.pdbx_description
1 polymer ?
#
loop_
_entity_poly.entity_id
_entity_poly.type
_entity_poly.pdbx_seq_one_letter_code
_entity_poly.pdbx_strand_id
1 'polypeptide(L)' 'MNARNLKIEATGDFAAGKVKPRIRLVGQWLERAGFKPGHRVEVRLDEPGKLTLCFSEQPHEATR' A
#
# COMPACT_ATOMS: atom_id res chain seq x y z
N MET A 1 19.27 -0.42 5.26
CA MET A 1 17.86 -0.13 4.93
C MET A 1 17.19 0.43 6.17
N ASN A 2 16.65 1.64 6.14
CA ASN A 2 15.96 2.21 7.30
C ASN A 2 14.56 1.63 7.36
N ALA A 3 14.33 0.68 8.28
CA ALA A 3 13.00 0.15 8.55
C ALA A 3 12.11 1.30 9.06
N ARG A 4 10.94 1.46 8.44
CA ARG A 4 9.91 2.40 8.90
C ARG A 4 8.77 1.60 9.48
N ASN A 5 8.47 1.84 10.76
CA ASN A 5 7.31 1.25 11.41
C ASN A 5 6.09 2.13 11.16
N LEU A 6 5.01 1.53 10.69
CA LEU A 6 3.74 2.19 10.45
C LEU A 6 2.72 1.69 11.46
N LYS A 7 1.85 2.59 11.90
CA LYS A 7 0.75 2.24 12.81
C LYS A 7 -0.44 1.74 12.00
N ILE A 8 -0.99 0.60 12.42
CA ILE A 8 -2.33 0.18 11.97
C ILE A 8 -3.35 0.94 12.83
N GLU A 9 -4.22 1.69 12.18
CA GLU A 9 -5.29 2.45 12.80
C GLU A 9 -6.62 1.70 12.66
N ALA A 10 -7.49 1.83 13.67
CA ALA A 10 -8.89 1.47 13.52
C ALA A 10 -9.61 2.56 12.71
N THR A 11 -10.46 2.18 11.76
CA THR A 11 -11.29 3.10 10.99
C THR A 11 -12.67 2.50 10.73
N GLY A 12 -13.63 3.32 10.30
CA GLY A 12 -15.01 2.89 10.03
C GLY A 12 -16.00 3.44 11.04
N ASP A 13 -17.15 2.77 11.14
CA ASP A 13 -18.22 3.17 12.04
C ASP A 13 -18.05 2.45 13.38
N PHE A 14 -17.58 3.19 14.38
CA PHE A 14 -17.35 2.69 15.73
C PHE A 14 -18.66 2.47 16.48
N ALA A 15 -19.69 3.27 16.23
CA ALA A 15 -20.98 3.17 16.92
C ALA A 15 -21.75 1.92 16.45
N ALA A 16 -21.71 1.61 15.16
CA ALA A 16 -22.32 0.41 14.60
C ALA A 16 -21.40 -0.84 14.64
N GLY A 17 -20.22 -0.75 15.26
CA GLY A 17 -19.26 -1.86 15.36
C GLY A 17 -18.59 -2.27 14.04
N LYS A 18 -18.75 -1.50 12.96
CA LYS A 18 -18.18 -1.79 11.63
C LYS A 18 -16.77 -1.21 11.51
N VAL A 19 -15.89 -1.61 12.42
CA VAL A 19 -14.49 -1.19 12.47
C VAL A 19 -13.62 -2.07 11.57
N LYS A 20 -12.71 -1.46 10.82
CA LYS A 20 -11.75 -2.10 9.93
C LYS A 20 -10.32 -1.62 10.22
N PRO A 21 -9.30 -2.46 10.05
CA PRO A 21 -7.91 -2.02 10.13
C PRO A 21 -7.54 -1.18 8.91
N ARG A 22 -6.75 -0.13 9.11
CA ARG A 22 -6.22 0.74 8.05
C ARG A 22 -4.74 1.02 8.30
N ILE A 23 -3.93 0.86 7.27
CA ILE A 23 -2.54 1.32 7.23
C ILE A 23 -2.40 2.42 6.18
N ARG A 24 -1.68 3.51 6.49
CA ARG A 24 -1.44 4.63 5.57
C ARG A 24 0.03 4.68 5.19
N LEU A 25 0.31 4.61 3.89
CA LEU A 25 1.64 4.74 3.31
C LEU A 25 1.78 6.15 2.76
N VAL A 26 2.52 7.02 3.45
CA VAL A 26 2.74 8.41 3.01
C VAL A 26 4.19 8.80 3.30
N GLY A 27 4.79 9.54 2.36
CA GLY A 27 6.07 10.22 2.56
C GLY A 27 7.01 10.10 1.35
N GLN A 28 8.02 10.98 1.32
CA GLN A 28 9.05 11.02 0.26
C GLN A 28 9.82 9.69 0.10
N TRP A 29 9.81 8.83 1.12
CA TRP A 29 10.45 7.52 1.05
C TRP A 29 9.76 6.58 0.06
N LEU A 30 8.46 6.75 -0.21
CA LEU A 30 7.74 5.97 -1.23
C LEU A 30 8.21 6.31 -2.63
N GLU A 31 8.41 7.60 -2.91
CA GLU A 31 8.96 8.07 -4.18
C GLU A 31 10.38 7.53 -4.41
N ARG A 32 11.21 7.53 -3.35
CA ARG A 32 12.55 6.91 -3.38
C ARG A 32 12.51 5.40 -3.60
N ALA A 33 11.43 4.74 -3.19
CA ALA A 33 11.18 3.33 -3.47
C ALA A 33 10.56 3.08 -4.86
N GLY A 34 10.37 4.12 -5.68
CA GLY A 34 9.84 4.05 -7.04
C GLY A 34 8.32 4.22 -7.14
N PHE A 35 7.60 4.34 -6.03
CA PHE A 35 6.15 4.54 -6.04
C PHE A 35 5.82 6.01 -6.30
N LYS A 36 5.50 6.32 -7.57
CA LYS A 36 5.13 7.66 -8.00
C LYS A 36 3.61 7.84 -8.01
N PRO A 37 3.10 9.07 -7.82
CA PRO A 37 1.69 9.37 -8.05
C PRO A 37 1.24 8.89 -9.44
N GLY A 38 0.08 8.23 -9.50
CA GLY A 38 -0.47 7.68 -10.74
C GLY A 38 -0.09 6.22 -11.03
N HIS A 39 0.95 5.67 -10.39
CA HIS A 39 1.24 4.24 -10.50
C HIS A 39 0.14 3.41 -9.83
N ARG A 40 -0.23 2.31 -10.48
CA ARG A 40 -1.05 1.25 -9.87
C ARG A 40 -0.15 0.20 -9.26
N VAL A 41 -0.49 -0.20 -8.05
CA VAL A 41 0.21 -1.24 -7.30
C VAL A 41 -0.78 -2.30 -6.91
N GLU A 42 -0.33 -3.53 -6.89
CA GLU A 42 -1.04 -4.65 -6.32
C GLU A 42 -0.52 -4.95 -4.93
N VAL A 43 -1.43 -5.45 -4.09
CA VAL A 43 -1.16 -5.87 -2.72
C VAL A 43 -1.24 -7.39 -2.72
N ARG A 44 -0.11 -8.06 -2.51
CA ARG A 44 -0.04 -9.52 -2.37
C ARG A 44 0.01 -9.90 -0.89
N LEU A 45 -0.78 -10.89 -0.52
CA LEU A 45 -0.82 -11.48 0.82
C LEU A 45 -0.17 -12.85 0.74
N ASP A 46 1.15 -12.90 0.96
CA ASP A 46 1.91 -14.14 0.81
C ASP A 46 1.66 -15.11 1.98
N GLU A 47 1.58 -14.57 3.21
CA GLU A 47 1.35 -15.32 4.45
C GLU A 47 0.71 -14.40 5.52
N PRO A 48 0.06 -14.94 6.56
CA PRO A 48 -0.51 -14.12 7.63
C PRO A 48 0.52 -13.18 8.25
N GLY A 49 0.22 -11.88 8.27
CA GLY A 49 1.10 -10.85 8.82
C GLY A 49 2.15 -10.31 7.83
N LYS A 50 2.24 -10.85 6.61
CA LYS A 50 3.13 -10.36 5.56
C LYS A 50 2.35 -9.86 4.36
N LEU A 51 2.70 -8.65 3.93
CA LEU A 51 2.10 -8.00 2.78
C LEU A 51 3.22 -7.47 1.89
N THR A 52 3.12 -7.77 0.60
CA THR A 52 4.07 -7.31 -0.41
C THR A 52 3.37 -6.35 -1.36
N LEU A 53 3.99 -5.20 -1.62
CA LEU A 53 3.54 -4.23 -2.62
C LEU A 53 4.37 -4.37 -3.89
N CYS A 54 3.71 -4.66 -5.00
CA CYS A 54 4.34 -4.77 -6.31
C CYS A 54 3.66 -3.81 -7.29
N PHE A 55 4.38 -3.35 -8.31
CA PHE A 55 3.71 -2.70 -9.44
C PHE A 55 2.80 -3.72 -10.11
N SER A 56 1.53 -3.38 -10.31
CA SER A 56 0.69 -4.18 -11.19
C SER A 56 1.33 -4.11 -12.57
N GLU A 57 1.57 -5.25 -13.24
CA GLU A 57 1.98 -5.24 -14.64
C GLU A 57 0.97 -4.40 -15.41
N GLN A 58 1.33 -3.15 -15.72
CA GLN A 58 0.59 -2.41 -16.72
C GLN A 58 0.90 -3.13 -18.04
N PRO A 59 -0.10 -3.53 -18.84
CA PRO A 59 0.16 -3.92 -20.21
C PRO A 59 0.98 -2.79 -20.81
N HIS A 60 2.13 -3.15 -21.37
CA HIS A 60 2.97 -2.30 -22.17
C HIS A 60 2.07 -1.54 -23.15
N GLU A 61 1.73 -0.27 -22.88
CA GLU A 61 1.24 0.60 -23.94
C GLU A 61 2.46 0.81 -24.83
N ALA A 62 2.47 0.03 -25.91
CA ALA A 62 3.41 0.16 -26.99
C ALA A 62 3.45 1.62 -27.43
N THR A 63 4.68 2.16 -27.42
CA THR A 63 5.18 3.24 -28.27
C THR A 63 4.18 3.87 -29.23
N ARG A 64 3.99 5.18 -29.11
CA ARG A 64 3.95 6.10 -30.26
C ARG A 64 4.42 7.49 -29.85
#